data_AF-A0A9W6CMT5-F1
#
_entry.id   AF-A0A9W6CMT5-F1
#
_cell.length_a   1.000
_cell.length_b   1.000
_cell.length_c   1.000
_cell.angle_alpha   90.00
_cell.angle_beta   90.00
_cell.angle_gamma   90.00
#
_symmetry.space_group_name_H-M   'P 1'
#
loop_
_entity.id
_entity.type
_entity.pdbx_description
1 polymer ?
#
loop_
_entity_poly.entity_id
_entity_poly.type
_entity_poly.pdbx_seq_one_letter_code
_entity_poly.pdbx_strand_id
1 'polypeptide(L)'
;MSAEAASAAPPEMPGECRFYITYTGVKMPFRLVEPIPEAQLTHRNTFIRAWFDAAGQLTGFDKMVYGEVELAHRYSYHGNGALKRAEVRMVDEDTVVVAFDEAGSPIRPE
;
A
#
# COMPACT_ATOMS: atom_id res chain seq x y z
N MET A 1 -3.62 0.02 37.88
CA MET A 1 -3.94 -0.86 36.75
C MET A 1 -4.50 0.03 35.64
N SER A 2 -3.62 0.60 34.83
CA SER A 2 -4.00 1.46 33.71
C SER A 2 -3.96 0.61 32.45
N ALA A 3 -5.07 0.62 31.72
CA ALA A 3 -5.33 -0.23 30.59
C ALA A 3 -4.23 -0.10 29.55
N GLU A 4 -3.73 -1.27 29.16
CA GLU A 4 -2.86 -1.53 28.02
C GLU A 4 -3.43 -0.79 26.80
N ALA A 5 -2.72 0.24 26.35
CA ALA A 5 -2.95 0.78 25.03
C ALA A 5 -2.63 -0.36 24.08
N ALA A 6 -3.68 -1.04 23.61
CA ALA A 6 -3.61 -1.98 22.52
C ALA A 6 -3.05 -1.20 21.32
N SER A 7 -1.73 -1.18 21.22
CA SER A 7 -1.03 -1.13 19.95
C SER A 7 -1.58 -2.32 19.20
N ALA A 8 -2.69 -2.11 18.50
CA ALA A 8 -3.11 -2.98 17.43
C ALA A 8 -2.07 -2.79 16.34
N ALA A 9 -0.88 -3.37 16.56
CA ALA A 9 -0.12 -3.92 15.46
C ALA A 9 -1.17 -4.66 14.62
N PRO A 10 -1.34 -4.30 13.33
CA PRO A 10 -2.27 -5.03 12.49
C PRO A 10 -1.91 -6.51 12.62
N PRO A 11 -2.90 -7.43 12.56
CA PRO A 11 -2.62 -8.85 12.64
C PRO A 11 -1.46 -9.13 11.71
N GLU A 12 -0.45 -9.85 12.20
CA GLU A 12 0.64 -10.40 11.39
C GLU A 12 0.01 -11.38 10.39
N MET A 13 -0.76 -10.86 9.45
CA MET A 13 -1.15 -11.56 8.25
C MET A 13 0.19 -11.77 7.55
N PRO A 14 0.62 -13.02 7.32
CA PRO A 14 1.76 -13.30 6.47
C PRO A 14 1.37 -12.95 5.03
N GLY A 15 1.18 -11.65 4.78
CA GLY A 15 1.03 -11.08 3.47
C GLY A 15 2.39 -11.14 2.82
N GLU A 16 2.43 -11.63 1.59
CA GLU A 16 3.67 -11.77 0.86
C GLU A 16 4.24 -10.36 0.65
N CYS A 17 5.36 -10.05 1.31
CA CYS A 17 6.07 -8.80 1.12
C CYS A 17 6.95 -8.95 -0.10
N ARG A 18 6.72 -8.12 -1.13
CA ARG A 18 7.46 -8.17 -2.38
C ARG A 18 8.01 -6.79 -2.71
N PHE A 19 9.20 -6.76 -3.29
CA PHE A 19 9.86 -5.52 -3.66
C PHE A 19 9.84 -5.31 -5.16
N TYR A 20 9.72 -4.06 -5.58
CA TYR A 20 9.63 -3.65 -6.98
C TYR A 20 10.47 -2.41 -7.24
N ILE A 21 10.91 -2.21 -8.48
CA ILE A 21 11.64 -0.99 -8.87
C ILE A 21 10.68 0.19 -8.99
N THR A 22 9.55 -0.03 -9.65
CA THR A 22 8.60 1.04 -9.97
C THR A 22 7.17 0.52 -10.06
N TYR A 23 6.21 1.43 -10.14
CA TYR A 23 4.82 1.14 -10.41
C TYR A 23 4.37 1.82 -11.71
N THR A 24 3.39 1.24 -12.36
CA THR A 24 2.79 1.75 -13.59
C THR A 24 1.27 1.77 -13.50
N GLY A 25 0.65 2.56 -14.37
CA GLY A 25 -0.78 2.78 -14.41
C GLY A 25 -1.17 4.17 -13.94
N VAL A 26 -2.29 4.66 -14.47
CA VAL A 26 -2.92 5.92 -14.08
C VAL A 26 -4.20 5.69 -13.26
N LYS A 27 -4.63 4.42 -13.14
CA LYS A 27 -5.78 4.00 -12.35
C LYS A 27 -5.31 3.20 -11.14
N MET A 28 -5.89 3.51 -9.99
CA MET A 28 -5.69 2.74 -8.76
C MET A 28 -6.48 1.43 -8.82
N PRO A 29 -5.98 0.35 -8.18
CA PRO A 29 -4.67 0.24 -7.52
C PRO A 29 -3.53 0.24 -8.54
N PHE A 30 -2.38 0.86 -8.20
CA PHE A 30 -1.23 0.90 -9.10
C PHE A 30 -0.68 -0.50 -9.35
N ARG A 31 -0.21 -0.76 -10.57
CA ARG A 31 0.40 -2.04 -10.93
C ARG A 31 1.90 -1.96 -10.71
N LEU A 32 2.41 -2.78 -9.81
CA LEU A 32 3.84 -2.87 -9.55
C LEU A 32 4.54 -3.64 -10.67
N VAL A 33 5.68 -3.15 -11.13
CA VAL A 33 6.46 -3.74 -12.22
C VAL A 33 7.92 -3.85 -11.85
N GLU A 34 8.63 -4.79 -12.49
CA GLU A 34 10.01 -5.13 -12.20
C GLU A 34 10.22 -5.58 -10.74
N PRO A 35 9.74 -6.78 -10.37
CA PRO A 35 10.00 -7.34 -9.05
C PRO A 35 11.51 -7.50 -8.84
N ILE A 36 11.99 -7.14 -7.67
CA ILE A 36 13.40 -7.26 -7.28
C ILE A 36 13.54 -8.09 -6.00
N PRO A 37 14.59 -8.92 -5.92
CA PRO A 37 14.89 -9.64 -4.69
C PRO A 37 15.44 -8.67 -3.64
N GLU A 38 15.20 -8.99 -2.36
CA GLU A 38 15.64 -8.18 -1.22
C GLU A 38 17.17 -7.92 -1.24
N ALA A 39 17.96 -8.90 -1.69
CA ALA A 39 19.41 -8.76 -1.82
C ALA A 39 19.86 -7.64 -2.77
N GLN A 40 19.01 -7.20 -3.71
CA GLN A 40 19.31 -6.09 -4.61
C GLN A 40 18.93 -4.71 -4.05
N LEU A 41 18.22 -4.66 -2.91
CA LEU A 41 17.80 -3.40 -2.29
C LEU A 41 18.97 -2.60 -1.72
N THR A 42 20.01 -3.28 -1.20
CA THR A 42 21.19 -2.63 -0.59
C THR A 42 21.93 -1.69 -1.54
N HIS A 43 21.81 -1.89 -2.84
CA HIS A 43 22.45 -1.07 -3.88
C HIS A 43 21.51 -0.03 -4.50
N ARG A 44 20.29 0.11 -3.98
CA ARG A 44 19.24 0.97 -4.55
C ARG A 44 18.90 2.08 -3.58
N ASN A 45 18.98 3.31 -4.07
CA ASN A 45 18.46 4.46 -3.35
C ASN A 45 16.93 4.45 -3.30
N THR A 46 16.25 3.89 -4.30
CA THR A 46 14.79 3.88 -4.38
C THR A 46 14.26 2.50 -4.75
N PHE A 47 13.25 2.05 -4.01
CA PHE A 47 12.50 0.83 -4.28
C PHE A 47 11.09 0.91 -3.69
N ILE A 48 10.19 0.05 -4.15
CA ILE A 48 8.85 -0.08 -3.63
C ILE A 48 8.75 -1.37 -2.82
N ARG A 49 8.23 -1.28 -1.61
CA ARG A 49 7.89 -2.42 -0.74
C ARG A 49 6.38 -2.57 -0.73
N ALA A 50 5.89 -3.71 -1.20
CA ALA A 50 4.46 -3.96 -1.36
C ALA A 50 3.97 -5.18 -0.60
N TRP A 51 2.72 -5.12 -0.18
CA TRP A 51 2.05 -6.17 0.57
C TRP A 51 0.85 -6.68 -0.21
N PHE A 52 0.72 -8.00 -0.22
CA PHE A 52 -0.40 -8.69 -0.83
C PHE A 52 -1.19 -9.45 0.23
N ASP A 53 -2.50 -9.54 0.07
CA ASP A 53 -3.33 -10.41 0.91
C ASP A 53 -3.25 -11.88 0.50
N ALA A 54 -3.98 -12.75 1.20
CA ALA A 54 -4.06 -14.18 0.91
C ALA A 54 -4.69 -14.50 -0.47
N ALA A 55 -5.43 -13.57 -1.07
CA ALA A 55 -5.97 -13.68 -2.42
C ALA A 55 -5.01 -13.15 -3.49
N GLY A 56 -3.83 -12.65 -3.10
CA GLY A 56 -2.84 -12.06 -3.99
C GLY A 56 -3.20 -10.64 -4.45
N GLN A 57 -4.11 -9.94 -3.75
CA GLN A 57 -4.47 -8.56 -4.05
C GLN A 57 -3.55 -7.60 -3.30
N LEU A 58 -3.18 -6.49 -3.96
CA LEU A 58 -2.28 -5.48 -3.40
C LEU A 58 -2.96 -4.68 -2.29
N THR A 59 -2.65 -4.96 -1.03
CA THR A 59 -3.22 -4.22 0.12
C THR A 59 -2.52 -2.90 0.38
N GLY A 60 -1.32 -2.71 -0.17
CA GLY A 60 -0.61 -1.44 -0.08
C GLY A 60 0.83 -1.53 -0.53
N PHE A 61 1.49 -0.38 -0.63
CA PHE A 61 2.92 -0.31 -0.87
C PHE A 61 3.53 0.97 -0.33
N ASP A 62 4.80 0.91 0.06
CA ASP A 62 5.62 2.05 0.43
C ASP A 62 6.73 2.23 -0.61
N LYS A 63 6.88 3.44 -1.13
CA LYS A 63 8.02 3.87 -1.91
C LYS A 63 9.11 4.34 -0.95
N MET A 64 10.15 3.53 -0.84
CA MET A 64 11.34 3.80 -0.06
C MET A 64 12.33 4.61 -0.91
N VAL A 65 12.82 5.72 -0.38
CA VAL A 65 13.80 6.60 -1.01
C VAL A 65 14.84 6.98 0.04
N TYR A 66 16.10 6.62 -0.21
CA TYR A 66 17.23 6.73 0.72
C TYR A 66 16.96 6.15 2.12
N GLY A 67 16.12 5.11 2.21
CA GLY A 67 15.75 4.47 3.47
C GLY A 67 14.53 5.08 4.18
N GLU A 68 13.96 6.16 3.64
CA GLU A 68 12.76 6.81 4.16
C GLU A 68 11.53 6.50 3.30
N VAL A 69 10.34 6.55 3.87
CA VAL A 69 9.10 6.39 3.11
C VAL A 69 8.74 7.73 2.47
N GLU A 70 8.98 7.87 1.17
CA GLU A 70 8.59 9.07 0.41
C GLU A 70 7.08 9.09 0.14
N LEU A 71 6.50 7.91 -0.10
CA LEU A 71 5.10 7.76 -0.47
C LEU A 71 4.56 6.40 -0.02
N ALA A 72 3.39 6.37 0.60
CA ALA A 72 2.73 5.17 1.10
C ALA A 72 1.31 5.09 0.58
N HIS A 73 0.93 3.93 0.06
CA HIS A 73 -0.41 3.60 -0.38
C HIS A 73 -0.98 2.50 0.48
N ARG A 74 -2.22 2.68 0.92
CA ARG A 74 -3.01 1.64 1.59
C ARG A 74 -4.32 1.47 0.84
N TYR A 75 -4.63 0.23 0.51
CA TYR A 75 -5.81 -0.15 -0.24
C TYR A 75 -6.69 -1.05 0.62
N SER A 76 -7.98 -0.74 0.62
CA SER A 76 -9.01 -1.62 1.18
C SER A 76 -9.95 -2.02 0.07
N TYR A 77 -10.40 -3.27 0.09
CA TYR A 77 -11.30 -3.83 -0.90
C TYR A 77 -12.69 -4.08 -0.29
N HIS A 78 -13.71 -4.03 -1.12
CA HIS A 78 -15.06 -4.50 -0.81
C HIS A 78 -15.09 -6.04 -0.76
N GLY A 79 -16.14 -6.62 -0.18
CA GLY A 79 -16.28 -8.08 -0.11
C GLY A 79 -16.35 -8.77 -1.47
N ASN A 80 -16.63 -8.03 -2.54
CA ASN A 80 -16.64 -8.48 -3.93
C ASN A 80 -15.25 -8.40 -4.61
N GLY A 81 -14.22 -7.90 -3.92
CA GLY A 81 -12.86 -7.71 -4.45
C GLY A 81 -12.63 -6.38 -5.18
N ALA A 82 -13.64 -5.52 -5.33
CA ALA A 82 -13.49 -4.18 -5.89
C ALA A 82 -12.76 -3.26 -4.91
N LEU A 83 -12.00 -2.29 -5.41
CA LEU A 83 -11.35 -1.31 -4.54
C LEU A 83 -12.42 -0.49 -3.81
N LYS A 84 -12.30 -0.36 -2.50
CA LYS A 84 -13.20 0.41 -1.63
C LYS A 84 -12.61 1.74 -1.23
N ARG A 85 -11.32 1.75 -0.89
CA ARG A 85 -10.63 2.94 -0.40
C ARG A 85 -9.16 2.85 -0.76
N ALA A 86 -8.61 3.95 -1.25
CA ALA A 86 -7.19 4.17 -1.40
C ALA A 86 -6.77 5.34 -0.53
N GLU A 87 -5.82 5.11 0.35
CA GLU A 87 -5.19 6.15 1.17
C GLU A 87 -3.78 6.36 0.66
N VAL A 88 -3.49 7.58 0.23
CA VAL A 88 -2.22 7.99 -0.34
C VAL A 88 -1.60 8.99 0.61
N ARG A 89 -0.50 8.60 1.24
CA ARG A 89 0.29 9.46 2.10
C ARG A 89 1.58 9.79 1.38
N MET A 90 1.90 11.06 1.26
CA MET A 90 3.17 11.53 0.72
C MET A 90 3.93 12.23 1.83
N VAL A 91 5.26 12.25 1.74
CA VAL A 91 6.07 13.07 2.65
C VAL A 91 5.71 14.53 2.44
N ASP A 92 5.56 15.27 3.54
CA ASP A 92 5.24 16.72 3.56
C ASP A 92 3.83 17.12 3.06
N GLU A 93 2.98 16.17 2.67
CA GLU A 93 1.60 16.43 2.25
C GLU A 93 0.56 15.72 3.13
N ASP A 94 -0.66 16.26 3.13
CA ASP A 94 -1.80 15.62 3.77
C ASP A 94 -2.14 14.27 3.12
N THR A 95 -2.67 13.36 3.92
CA THR A 95 -3.10 12.06 3.42
C THR A 95 -4.34 12.23 2.55
N VAL A 96 -4.21 11.86 1.27
CA VAL A 96 -5.30 11.88 0.31
C VAL A 96 -6.06 10.57 0.42
N VAL A 97 -7.36 10.65 0.72
CA VAL A 97 -8.24 9.49 0.77
C VAL A 97 -9.19 9.53 -0.42
N VAL A 98 -9.16 8.47 -1.22
CA VAL A 98 -10.08 8.26 -2.34
C VAL A 98 -10.98 7.07 -1.99
N ALA A 99 -12.29 7.30 -1.93
CA ALA A 99 -13.28 6.25 -1.74
C ALA A 99 -13.81 5.78 -3.10
N PHE A 100 -14.19 4.52 -3.19
CA PHE A 100 -14.72 3.88 -4.39
C PHE A 100 -15.98 3.08 -4.04
N ASP A 101 -16.97 3.09 -4.94
CA ASP A 101 -18.15 2.25 -4.83
C ASP A 101 -17.86 0.78 -5.17
N GLU A 102 -18.86 -0.10 -5.01
CA GLU A 102 -18.73 -1.53 -5.33
C GLU A 102 -18.48 -1.81 -6.83
N ALA A 103 -18.67 -0.81 -7.70
CA ALA A 103 -18.35 -0.86 -9.12
C ALA A 103 -16.92 -0.36 -9.44
N GLY A 104 -16.17 0.10 -8.43
CA GLY A 104 -14.82 0.65 -8.59
C GLY A 104 -14.79 2.07 -9.14
N SER A 105 -15.90 2.81 -9.06
CA SER A 105 -15.96 4.22 -9.45
C SER A 105 -15.64 5.11 -8.25
N PRO A 106 -14.83 6.18 -8.43
CA PRO A 106 -14.48 7.06 -7.33
C PRO A 106 -15.72 7.82 -6.84
N ILE A 107 -15.97 7.73 -5.54
CA ILE A 107 -17.03 8.46 -4.85
C ILE A 107 -16.42 9.49 -3.93
N ARG A 108 -17.15 10.58 -3.69
CA ARG A 108 -16.73 11.57 -2.70
C ARG A 108 -16.85 10.92 -1.31
N PRO A 109 -15.77 10.87 -0.51
CA PRO A 109 -15.91 10.48 0.89
C PRO A 109 -16.79 11.54 1.59
N GLU A 110 -17.85 11.09 2.26
CA GLU A 110 -18.76 11.95 3.04
C GLU A 110 -18.15 12.33 4.40
#